data_AF-A0A9J6C4V5-F1
#
_entry.id   AF-A0A9J6C4V5-F1
#
_cell.length_a   1.000
_cell.length_b   1.000
_cell.length_c   1.000
_cell.angle_alpha   90.00
_cell.angle_beta   90.00
_cell.angle_gamma   90.00
#
_symmetry.space_group_name_H-M   'P 1'
#
loop_
_entity.id
_entity.type
_entity.pdbx_description
1 polymer ?
#
loop_
_entity_poly.entity_id
_entity_poly.type
_entity_poly.pdbx_seq_one_letter_code
_entity_poly.pdbx_strand_id
1 'polypeptide(L)'
;MHNKFIAPIWISFISVLTQGLGEKTNIEIVCGHADKLFERCFSNSDLHNASKIYLSQRKIPYNNEDIVGHCRVFERGLQCYNEYTETCMGAMDKRLINGEVEPAKNFYSMLCKDDKFKEDYLTHRNCFRHIEKDFEECTKHYQQVIESEFTRTEREKKSNINVQYMHFCW
;
A
#
# COMPACT_ATOMS: atom_id res chain seq x y z
N MET A 1 17.35 -66.20 -10.92
CA MET A 1 17.64 -64.94 -11.63
C MET A 1 17.03 -63.80 -10.83
N HIS A 2 17.89 -63.09 -10.09
CA HIS A 2 17.53 -61.91 -9.32
C HIS A 2 17.37 -60.73 -10.28
N ASN A 3 16.26 -59.98 -10.18
CA ASN A 3 16.23 -58.59 -10.61
C ASN A 3 15.57 -57.75 -9.52
N LYS A 4 16.41 -57.07 -8.75
CA LYS A 4 16.03 -56.02 -7.81
C LYS A 4 15.69 -54.78 -8.62
N PHE A 5 14.43 -54.40 -8.70
CA PHE A 5 14.06 -53.04 -9.11
C PHE A 5 14.19 -52.14 -7.88
N ILE A 6 15.26 -51.35 -7.86
CA ILE A 6 15.47 -50.26 -6.92
C ILE A 6 14.43 -49.18 -7.27
N ALA A 7 13.47 -48.96 -6.37
CA ALA A 7 12.54 -47.85 -6.49
C ALA A 7 13.31 -46.53 -6.35
N PRO A 8 13.21 -45.58 -7.29
CA PRO A 8 13.89 -44.29 -7.15
C PRO A 8 13.21 -43.47 -6.05
N ILE A 9 14.00 -43.08 -5.05
CA ILE A 9 13.70 -42.22 -3.88
C ILE A 9 13.23 -40.79 -4.27
N TRP A 10 12.96 -40.55 -5.55
CA TRP A 10 12.64 -39.23 -6.10
C TRP A 10 11.17 -38.83 -5.97
N ILE A 11 10.28 -39.74 -5.56
CA ILE A 11 8.86 -39.41 -5.34
C ILE A 11 8.64 -38.60 -4.04
N SER A 12 9.61 -38.56 -3.13
CA SER A 12 9.50 -37.82 -1.86
C SER A 12 9.99 -36.36 -1.90
N PHE A 13 10.44 -35.84 -3.04
CA PHE A 13 10.94 -34.46 -3.15
C PHE A 13 9.97 -33.45 -3.79
N ILE A 14 8.86 -33.90 -4.38
CA ILE A 14 7.86 -32.99 -4.99
C ILE A 14 6.85 -32.45 -3.95
N SER A 15 6.73 -33.07 -2.78
CA SER A 15 5.82 -32.61 -1.71
C SER A 15 6.39 -31.51 -0.79
N VAL A 16 7.62 -31.03 -1.02
CA VAL A 16 8.27 -30.01 -0.17
C VAL A 16 8.39 -28.64 -0.85
N LEU A 17 8.07 -28.52 -2.15
CA LEU A 17 8.18 -27.25 -2.90
C LEU A 17 6.85 -26.54 -3.18
N THR A 18 5.73 -27.00 -2.63
CA THR A 18 4.42 -26.33 -2.77
C THR A 18 3.95 -25.57 -1.53
N GLN A 19 4.69 -25.59 -0.42
CA GLN A 19 4.43 -24.73 0.74
C GLN A 19 5.22 -23.42 0.62
N GLY A 20 4.77 -22.56 -0.29
CA GLY A 20 5.36 -21.24 -0.50
C GLY A 20 4.54 -20.33 -1.42
N LEU A 21 3.39 -20.78 -1.91
CA LEU A 21 2.41 -19.89 -2.50
C LEU A 21 1.52 -19.41 -1.37
N GLY A 22 1.81 -18.19 -0.89
CA GLY A 22 0.94 -17.46 0.01
C GLY A 22 -0.49 -17.59 -0.47
N GLU A 23 -1.36 -17.98 0.45
CA GLU A 23 -2.79 -18.11 0.27
C GLU A 23 -3.33 -16.79 -0.30
N LYS A 24 -3.52 -16.74 -1.63
CA LYS A 24 -4.31 -15.68 -2.27
C LYS A 24 -5.74 -15.92 -1.80
N THR A 25 -6.11 -15.27 -0.71
CA THR A 25 -7.51 -15.12 -0.33
C THR A 25 -8.21 -14.45 -1.51
N ASN A 26 -9.02 -15.24 -2.23
CA ASN A 26 -9.77 -14.77 -3.39
C ASN A 26 -10.97 -13.95 -2.87
N ILE A 27 -10.67 -12.74 -2.38
CA ILE A 27 -11.66 -11.79 -1.87
C ILE A 27 -12.01 -10.85 -3.03
N GLU A 28 -13.25 -10.95 -3.50
CA GLU A 28 -13.80 -10.21 -4.64
C GLU A 28 -13.59 -8.69 -4.53
N ILE A 29 -13.27 -8.03 -5.65
CA ILE A 29 -13.13 -6.56 -5.73
C ILE A 29 -14.54 -5.95 -5.82
N VAL A 30 -14.94 -5.18 -4.80
CA VAL A 30 -16.22 -4.48 -4.78
C VAL A 30 -16.03 -3.02 -5.21
N CYS A 31 -16.51 -2.67 -6.40
CA CYS A 31 -16.42 -1.30 -6.92
C CYS A 31 -17.32 -0.32 -6.16
N GLY A 32 -16.89 0.94 -6.04
CA GLY A 32 -17.63 1.99 -5.32
C GLY A 32 -17.50 1.96 -3.79
N HIS A 33 -16.77 0.98 -3.25
CA HIS A 33 -16.51 0.77 -1.82
C HIS A 33 -15.01 0.77 -1.53
N ALA A 34 -14.38 1.96 -1.56
CA ALA A 34 -12.95 2.11 -1.28
C ALA A 34 -12.58 1.82 0.18
N ASP A 35 -13.54 1.91 1.10
CA ASP A 35 -13.43 1.46 2.50
C ASP A 35 -13.06 -0.03 2.58
N LYS A 36 -13.75 -0.86 1.79
CA LYS A 36 -13.51 -2.31 1.71
C LYS A 36 -12.18 -2.65 1.05
N LEU A 37 -11.65 -1.75 0.22
CA LEU A 37 -10.33 -1.94 -0.39
C LEU A 37 -9.23 -1.94 0.66
N PHE A 38 -9.27 -1.00 1.62
CA PHE A 38 -8.25 -0.90 2.66
C PHE A 38 -8.25 -2.12 3.58
N GLU A 39 -9.42 -2.50 4.11
CA GLU A 39 -9.59 -3.67 4.96
C GLU A 39 -9.06 -4.95 4.30
N ARG A 40 -9.41 -5.14 3.03
CA ARG A 40 -8.92 -6.29 2.26
C ARG A 40 -7.42 -6.23 2.03
N CYS A 41 -6.91 -5.07 1.64
CA CYS A 41 -5.50 -4.89 1.29
C CYS A 41 -4.56 -5.22 2.46
N PHE A 42 -4.99 -4.85 3.67
CA PHE A 42 -4.27 -5.02 4.93
C PHE A 42 -4.98 -6.00 5.88
N SER A 43 -5.59 -7.05 5.34
CA SER A 43 -6.31 -8.08 6.12
C SER A 43 -5.40 -9.02 6.90
N ASN A 44 -4.14 -9.19 6.47
CA ASN A 44 -3.12 -9.93 7.22
C ASN A 44 -2.69 -9.12 8.46
N SER A 45 -2.71 -9.73 9.65
CA SER A 45 -2.43 -9.06 10.93
C SER A 45 -1.08 -8.34 10.97
N ASP A 46 -0.03 -8.89 10.34
CA ASP A 46 1.30 -8.29 10.33
C ASP A 46 1.33 -7.05 9.44
N LEU A 47 0.67 -7.10 8.29
CA LEU A 47 0.53 -5.96 7.38
C LEU A 47 -0.43 -4.90 7.94
N HIS A 48 -1.46 -5.32 8.66
CA HIS A 48 -2.38 -4.42 9.37
C HIS A 48 -1.67 -3.65 10.48
N ASN A 49 -0.87 -4.36 11.27
CA ASN A 49 -0.08 -3.75 12.33
C ASN A 49 1.00 -2.83 11.73
N ALA A 50 1.69 -3.27 10.67
CA ALA A 50 2.65 -2.44 9.95
C ALA A 50 1.99 -1.20 9.33
N SER A 51 0.80 -1.32 8.72
CA SER A 51 0.09 -0.16 8.18
C SER A 51 -0.30 0.82 9.28
N LYS A 52 -0.74 0.33 10.44
CA LYS A 52 -1.00 1.18 11.59
C LYS A 52 0.26 1.91 12.08
N ILE A 53 1.41 1.23 12.07
CA ILE A 53 2.69 1.82 12.48
C ILE A 53 3.14 2.86 11.45
N TYR A 54 3.24 2.51 10.17
CA TYR A 54 3.91 3.35 9.17
C TYR A 54 2.98 4.33 8.45
N LEU A 55 1.68 4.04 8.33
CA LEU A 55 0.71 4.98 7.72
C LEU A 55 -0.05 5.77 8.78
N SER A 56 -0.50 5.12 9.86
CA SER A 56 -1.34 5.81 10.87
C SER A 56 -0.54 6.61 11.90
N GLN A 57 0.76 6.33 12.11
CA GLN A 57 1.59 7.16 13.00
C GLN A 57 2.08 8.44 12.32
N ARG A 58 1.87 8.61 11.01
CA ARG A 58 2.07 9.87 10.27
C ARG A 58 3.50 10.41 10.36
N LYS A 59 4.49 9.53 10.51
CA LYS A 59 5.90 9.91 10.63
C LYS A 59 6.59 9.85 9.28
N ILE A 60 7.47 10.82 9.05
CA ILE A 60 8.40 10.78 7.92
C ILE A 60 9.48 9.72 8.24
N PRO A 61 9.82 8.81 7.31
CA PRO A 61 10.84 7.79 7.57
C PRO A 61 12.15 8.44 8.01
N TYR A 62 12.68 8.06 9.18
CA TYR A 62 13.86 8.71 9.73
C TYR A 62 15.11 7.85 9.62
N ASN A 63 14.96 6.52 9.67
CA ASN A 63 16.07 5.57 9.59
C ASN A 63 15.77 4.43 8.59
N ASN A 64 16.73 3.53 8.41
CA ASN A 64 16.58 2.40 7.48
C ASN A 64 15.42 1.46 7.83
N GLU A 65 15.17 1.22 9.11
CA GLU A 65 14.05 0.37 9.56
C GLU A 65 12.71 1.02 9.19
N ASP A 66 12.59 2.33 9.38
CA ASP A 66 11.41 3.08 8.96
C ASP A 66 11.21 3.00 7.44
N ILE A 67 12.29 3.21 6.66
CA ILE A 67 12.23 3.14 5.19
C ILE A 67 11.72 1.76 4.75
N VAL A 68 12.28 0.67 5.28
CA VAL A 68 11.85 -0.69 4.94
C VAL A 68 10.38 -0.90 5.29
N GLY A 69 9.94 -0.43 6.46
CA GLY A 69 8.55 -0.50 6.89
C GLY A 69 7.59 0.24 5.97
N HIS A 70 7.91 1.49 5.65
CA HIS A 70 7.13 2.32 4.73
C HIS A 70 7.08 1.72 3.32
N CYS A 71 8.21 1.24 2.79
CA CYS A 71 8.28 0.60 1.49
C CYS A 71 7.38 -0.63 1.41
N ARG A 72 7.44 -1.52 2.41
CA ARG A 72 6.60 -2.73 2.47
C ARG A 72 5.11 -2.38 2.43
N VAL A 73 4.71 -1.39 3.21
CA VAL A 73 3.31 -0.97 3.28
C VAL A 73 2.87 -0.25 2.01
N PHE A 74 3.71 0.62 1.46
CA PHE A 74 3.43 1.35 0.22
C PHE A 74 3.30 0.42 -0.97
N GLU A 75 4.23 -0.52 -1.16
CA GLU A 75 4.18 -1.50 -2.25
C GLU A 75 2.91 -2.35 -2.19
N ARG A 76 2.52 -2.78 -0.98
CA ARG A 76 1.26 -3.50 -0.78
C ARG A 76 0.05 -2.65 -1.13
N GLY A 77 0.00 -1.41 -0.64
CA GLY A 77 -1.07 -0.47 -0.95
C GLY A 77 -1.18 -0.18 -2.45
N LEU A 78 -0.04 0.01 -3.12
CA LEU A 78 0.03 0.27 -4.55
C LEU A 78 -0.45 -0.93 -5.38
N GLN A 79 -0.13 -2.16 -4.96
CA GLN A 79 -0.66 -3.35 -5.61
C GLN A 79 -2.19 -3.38 -5.54
N CYS A 80 -2.78 -3.16 -4.36
CA CYS A 80 -4.24 -3.13 -4.20
C CYS A 80 -4.90 -1.99 -4.98
N TYR A 81 -4.25 -0.82 -5.02
CA TYR A 81 -4.68 0.31 -5.84
C TYR A 81 -4.73 -0.07 -7.32
N ASN A 82 -3.65 -0.67 -7.86
CA ASN A 82 -3.61 -1.11 -9.25
C ASN A 82 -4.72 -2.13 -9.56
N GLU A 83 -4.88 -3.16 -8.72
CA GLU A 83 -5.94 -4.17 -8.89
C GLU A 83 -7.35 -3.55 -8.88
N TYR A 84 -7.60 -2.60 -7.97
CA TYR A 84 -8.89 -1.90 -7.88
C TYR A 84 -9.13 -1.01 -9.10
N THR A 85 -8.16 -0.19 -9.48
CA THR A 85 -8.32 0.72 -10.62
C THR A 85 -8.48 -0.06 -11.92
N GLU A 86 -7.72 -1.14 -12.13
CA GLU A 86 -7.83 -2.02 -13.28
C GLU A 86 -9.25 -2.60 -13.43
N THR A 87 -9.85 -3.02 -12.32
CA THR A 87 -11.15 -3.68 -12.28
C THR A 87 -12.33 -2.69 -12.32
N CYS A 88 -12.24 -1.58 -11.61
CA CYS A 88 -13.38 -0.72 -11.30
C CYS A 88 -13.40 0.62 -12.03
N MET A 89 -12.32 1.03 -12.69
CA MET A 89 -12.21 2.39 -13.26
C MET A 89 -12.05 2.39 -14.78
N GLY A 90 -12.73 3.34 -15.43
CA GLY A 90 -12.55 3.66 -16.84
C GLY A 90 -11.26 4.44 -17.11
N ALA A 91 -10.90 4.57 -18.40
CA ALA A 91 -9.63 5.21 -18.80
C ALA A 91 -9.52 6.69 -18.39
N MET A 92 -10.62 7.43 -18.41
CA MET A 92 -10.64 8.85 -18.00
C MET A 92 -10.42 9.02 -16.50
N ASP A 93 -11.12 8.23 -15.68
CA ASP A 93 -10.99 8.27 -14.21
C ASP A 93 -9.58 7.84 -13.77
N LYS A 94 -9.00 6.83 -14.43
CA LYS A 94 -7.61 6.42 -14.22
C LYS A 94 -6.65 7.58 -14.49
N ARG A 95 -6.82 8.33 -15.59
CA ARG A 95 -5.93 9.45 -15.92
C ARG A 95 -5.99 10.55 -14.87
N LEU A 96 -7.18 10.87 -14.36
CA LEU A 96 -7.35 11.89 -13.32
C LEU A 96 -6.66 11.48 -12.02
N ILE A 97 -6.93 10.26 -11.53
CA ILE A 97 -6.42 9.81 -10.23
C ILE A 97 -4.93 9.47 -10.29
N ASN A 98 -4.44 8.94 -11.41
CA ASN A 98 -3.00 8.66 -11.57
C ASN A 98 -2.15 9.92 -11.42
N GLY A 99 -2.65 11.10 -11.85
CA GLY A 99 -1.93 12.36 -11.67
C GLY A 99 -1.59 12.65 -10.21
N GLU A 100 -2.47 12.29 -9.29
CA GLU A 100 -2.30 12.49 -7.84
C GLU A 100 -1.41 11.41 -7.20
N VAL A 101 -1.44 10.18 -7.74
CA VAL A 101 -0.71 9.03 -7.16
C VAL A 101 0.73 8.95 -7.67
N GLU A 102 1.01 9.46 -8.87
CA GLU A 102 2.35 9.40 -9.49
C GLU A 102 3.49 10.05 -8.66
N PRO A 103 3.31 11.23 -8.03
CA PRO A 103 4.36 11.80 -7.18
C PRO A 103 4.80 10.85 -6.06
N ALA A 104 3.84 10.20 -5.39
CA ALA A 104 4.13 9.22 -4.35
C ALA A 104 4.82 7.97 -4.93
N LYS A 105 4.36 7.47 -6.08
CA LYS A 105 4.98 6.32 -6.76
C LYS A 105 6.43 6.58 -7.13
N ASN A 106 6.73 7.77 -7.67
CA ASN A 106 8.08 8.15 -8.04
C ASN A 106 8.99 8.27 -6.82
N PHE A 107 8.53 8.96 -5.77
CA PHE A 107 9.27 9.10 -4.52
C PHE A 107 9.61 7.72 -3.91
N TYR A 108 8.62 6.85 -3.73
CA TYR A 108 8.85 5.52 -3.16
C TYR A 108 9.63 4.60 -4.10
N SER A 109 9.51 4.74 -5.43
CA SER A 109 10.38 4.01 -6.35
C SER A 109 11.85 4.37 -6.16
N MET A 110 12.17 5.64 -5.90
CA MET A 110 13.53 6.07 -5.59
C MET A 110 13.93 5.62 -4.18
N LEU A 111 13.15 5.97 -3.16
CA LEU A 111 13.46 5.69 -1.75
C LEU A 111 13.66 4.19 -1.47
N CYS A 112 12.84 3.33 -2.10
CA CYS A 112 12.85 1.90 -1.83
C CYS A 112 13.88 1.12 -2.67
N LYS A 113 14.17 1.58 -3.90
CA LYS A 113 14.94 0.80 -4.89
C LYS A 113 16.29 1.41 -5.29
N ASP A 114 16.50 2.70 -5.07
CA ASP A 114 17.76 3.37 -5.37
C ASP A 114 18.53 3.60 -4.07
N ASP A 115 19.58 2.81 -3.86
CA ASP A 115 20.41 2.90 -2.65
C ASP A 115 21.16 4.22 -2.54
N LYS A 116 21.52 4.86 -3.66
CA LYS A 116 22.17 6.17 -3.64
C LYS A 116 21.19 7.25 -3.20
N PHE A 117 19.96 7.22 -3.72
CA PHE A 117 18.91 8.12 -3.27
C PHE A 117 18.59 7.90 -1.78
N LYS A 118 18.52 6.64 -1.34
CA LYS A 118 18.28 6.28 0.06
C LYS A 118 19.38 6.81 0.99
N GLU A 119 20.64 6.70 0.60
CA GLU A 119 21.77 7.26 1.36
C GLU A 119 21.71 8.79 1.44
N ASP A 120 21.41 9.46 0.32
CA ASP A 120 21.25 10.91 0.27
C ASP A 120 20.06 11.39 1.11
N TYR A 121 18.93 10.70 1.04
CA TYR A 121 17.76 10.93 1.88
C TYR A 121 18.12 10.85 3.37
N LEU A 122 18.83 9.79 3.78
CA LEU A 122 19.24 9.60 5.16
C LEU A 122 20.26 10.63 5.63
N THR A 123 21.13 11.11 4.73
CA THR A 123 22.05 12.21 4.99
C THR A 123 21.28 13.49 5.34
N HIS A 124 20.20 13.76 4.61
CA HIS A 124 19.39 14.96 4.76
C HIS A 124 18.18 14.82 5.70
N ARG A 125 18.01 13.66 6.37
CA ARG A 125 16.83 13.35 7.20
C ARG A 125 16.45 14.42 8.24
N ASN A 126 17.45 15.15 8.76
CA ASN A 126 17.21 16.19 9.78
C ASN A 126 16.51 17.43 9.22
N CYS A 127 16.54 17.65 7.90
CA CYS A 127 15.80 18.71 7.24
C CYS A 127 14.29 18.53 7.43
N PHE A 128 13.81 17.29 7.49
CA PHE A 128 12.38 16.98 7.63
C PHE A 128 11.80 17.38 8.99
N ARG A 129 12.63 17.57 10.02
CA ARG A 129 12.18 18.04 11.34
C ARG A 129 11.45 19.39 11.26
N HIS A 130 11.77 20.21 10.27
CA HIS A 130 11.13 21.52 10.07
C HIS A 130 9.72 21.42 9.50
N ILE A 131 9.37 20.31 8.83
CA ILE A 131 8.06 20.09 8.22
C ILE A 131 7.27 18.98 8.90
N GLU A 132 7.89 18.21 9.81
CA GLU A 132 7.30 17.03 10.44
C GLU A 132 5.96 17.35 11.13
N LYS A 133 5.89 18.48 11.83
CA LYS A 133 4.65 18.93 12.48
C LYS A 133 3.55 19.25 11.45
N ASP A 134 3.88 20.01 10.41
CA ASP A 134 2.92 20.41 9.38
C ASP A 134 2.44 19.18 8.59
N PHE A 135 3.34 18.24 8.33
CA PHE A 135 3.05 16.96 7.71
C PHE A 135 2.10 16.10 8.58
N GLU A 136 2.36 15.99 9.87
CA GLU A 136 1.49 15.28 10.81
C GLU A 136 0.10 15.89 10.89
N GLU A 137 -0.01 17.21 11.01
CA GLU A 137 -1.27 17.94 11.07
C GLU A 137 -2.08 17.78 9.78
N CYS A 138 -1.43 17.96 8.63
CA CYS A 138 -2.07 17.80 7.33
C CYS A 138 -2.54 16.36 7.09
N THR A 139 -1.70 15.37 7.39
CA THR A 139 -2.06 13.95 7.23
C THR A 139 -3.20 13.55 8.17
N LYS A 140 -3.23 14.10 9.39
CA LYS A 140 -4.35 13.88 10.32
C LYS A 140 -5.65 14.46 9.75
N HIS A 141 -5.61 15.67 9.22
CA HIS A 141 -6.78 16.28 8.59
C HIS A 141 -7.27 15.45 7.40
N TYR A 142 -6.35 15.01 6.53
CA TYR A 142 -6.67 14.15 5.38
C TYR A 142 -7.37 12.85 5.80
N GLN A 143 -6.83 12.15 6.80
CA GLN A 143 -7.43 10.92 7.33
C GLN A 143 -8.85 11.16 7.85
N GLN A 144 -9.08 12.25 8.58
CA GLN A 144 -10.41 12.60 9.08
C GLN A 144 -11.41 12.85 7.94
N VAL A 145 -10.98 13.53 6.88
CA VAL A 145 -11.81 13.75 5.69
C VAL A 145 -12.17 12.42 5.04
N ILE A 146 -11.19 11.53 4.81
CA ILE A 146 -11.44 10.20 4.23
C ILE A 146 -12.40 9.37 5.09
N GLU A 147 -12.16 9.29 6.40
CA GLU A 147 -13.01 8.53 7.33
C GLU A 147 -14.45 9.06 7.34
N SER A 148 -14.62 10.38 7.32
CA SER A 148 -15.95 11.01 7.25
C SER A 148 -16.70 10.66 5.96
N GLU A 149 -15.99 10.40 4.87
CA GLU A 149 -16.57 10.08 3.57
C GLU A 149 -16.94 8.61 3.43
N PHE A 150 -16.19 7.71 4.08
CA PHE A 150 -16.58 6.30 4.20
C PHE A 150 -17.82 6.10 5.09
N THR A 151 -18.04 6.98 6.05
CA THR A 151 -19.19 6.91 6.97
C THR A 151 -20.44 7.65 6.47
N ARG A 152 -20.33 8.39 5.37
CA ARG A 152 -21.39 9.24 4.84
C ARG A 152 -22.47 8.44 4.12
N THR A 153 -23.74 8.81 4.32
CA THR A 153 -24.86 8.11 3.68
C THR A 153 -25.01 8.49 2.21
N GLU A 154 -25.56 7.59 1.39
CA GLU A 154 -25.80 7.83 -0.05
C GLU A 154 -26.70 9.07 -0.32
N ARG A 155 -27.53 9.47 0.66
CA ARG A 155 -28.35 10.71 0.57
C ARG A 155 -27.51 11.97 0.72
N GLU A 156 -26.47 11.93 1.53
CA GLU A 156 -25.55 13.06 1.76
C GLU A 156 -24.52 13.15 0.63
N LYS A 157 -24.09 12.01 0.05
CA LYS A 157 -23.15 11.97 -1.09
C LYS A 157 -23.55 12.88 -2.25
N LYS A 158 -24.85 12.96 -2.55
CA LYS A 158 -25.36 13.72 -3.70
C LYS A 158 -25.23 15.25 -3.60
N SER A 159 -24.96 15.83 -2.43
CA SER A 159 -25.00 17.29 -2.25
C SER A 159 -23.64 18.01 -2.33
N ASN A 160 -22.50 17.30 -2.41
CA ASN A 160 -21.19 17.95 -2.21
C ASN A 160 -19.97 17.22 -2.85
N ILE A 161 -20.11 16.66 -4.05
CA ILE A 161 -19.02 15.88 -4.69
C ILE A 161 -17.85 16.75 -5.20
N ASN A 162 -18.00 18.08 -5.21
CA ASN A 162 -17.00 18.95 -5.82
C ASN A 162 -16.15 19.67 -4.76
N VAL A 163 -14.82 19.53 -4.90
CA VAL A 163 -13.76 20.41 -4.33
C VAL A 163 -13.26 20.16 -2.89
N GLN A 164 -12.99 18.92 -2.46
CA GLN A 164 -12.19 18.72 -1.23
C GLN A 164 -11.05 17.70 -1.32
N TYR A 165 -10.86 17.05 -2.48
CA TYR A 165 -9.93 15.91 -2.58
C TYR A 165 -8.54 16.21 -3.16
N MET A 166 -8.29 17.43 -3.65
CA MET A 166 -7.19 17.69 -4.60
C MET A 166 -6.05 18.59 -4.09
N HIS A 167 -6.03 18.94 -2.80
CA HIS A 167 -4.95 19.73 -2.23
C HIS A 167 -4.51 19.10 -0.92
N PHE A 168 -3.74 18.02 -0.98
CA PHE A 168 -3.21 17.40 0.24
C PHE A 168 -1.70 17.53 0.32
N CYS A 169 -1.32 18.27 1.35
CA CYS A 169 0.00 18.32 1.97
C CYS A 169 1.15 18.60 0.99
N TRP A 170 1.09 19.78 0.35
CA TRP A 170 2.24 20.40 -0.30
C TRP A 170 2.83 21.48 0.60
#